data_AF-A0AAD1ZTI3-F1
#
_entry.id   AF-A0AAD1ZTI3-F1
#
_cell.length_a   1.000
_cell.length_b   1.000
_cell.length_c   1.000
_cell.angle_alpha   90.00
_cell.angle_beta   90.00
_cell.angle_gamma   90.00
#
_symmetry.space_group_name_H-M   'P 1'
#
loop_
_entity.id
_entity.type
_entity.pdbx_description
1 polymer ?
#
loop_
_entity_poly.entity_id
_entity_poly.type
_entity_poly.pdbx_seq_one_letter_code
_entity_poly.pdbx_strand_id
1 'polypeptide(L)'
;MTFPNYIKEAVYFCHLSSSHLLPRRRCPPPFFPNPPPPSLHRLLLLLINTFSYIFFSRLLTYVSSLTAFFFFSPPPSSSSLHRTAESRIHLRSQYVQFSSVVLSSGSAASRIEKLQEGLRLLDNQLRHEVLSRHQDLINQLSSLKASESSLSSLRSSLSSLNSSLRQARSELFDPHCVIAVQTLQLTNLHSTSVLVQSTIRILRLVRKLQNLVNSQPDPEKWDLPKAVKLHFEIFTLYNKSHLSGTDAIDSELKWVIEIGSKIRAEGMKILEKGLE
;
A
#
# COMPACT_ATOMS: atom_id res chain seq x y z
N MET A 1 0.20 -20.70 33.49
CA MET A 1 0.54 -20.64 32.06
C MET A 1 -0.48 -19.73 31.41
N THR A 2 0.01 -18.57 31.00
CA THR A 2 -0.73 -17.34 30.76
C THR A 2 -0.47 -16.96 29.31
N PHE A 3 -1.51 -16.86 28.48
CA PHE A 3 -1.44 -16.16 27.20
C PHE A 3 -2.69 -15.28 27.04
N PRO A 4 -2.55 -14.07 26.48
CA PRO A 4 -3.36 -12.94 26.91
C PRO A 4 -4.52 -12.60 25.97
N ASN A 5 -5.56 -12.04 26.60
CA ASN A 5 -6.63 -11.26 26.01
C ASN A 5 -6.09 -10.14 25.09
N TYR A 6 -6.25 -10.28 23.78
CA TYR A 6 -5.98 -9.20 22.82
C TYR A 6 -7.03 -9.14 21.70
N ILE A 7 -8.32 -9.32 22.02
CA ILE A 7 -9.43 -8.99 21.09
C ILE A 7 -10.62 -8.38 21.86
N LYS A 8 -10.36 -7.37 22.71
CA LYS A 8 -11.44 -6.59 23.35
C LYS A 8 -11.27 -5.06 23.29
N GLU A 9 -10.20 -4.54 22.68
CA GLU A 9 -9.90 -3.10 22.67
C GLU A 9 -10.23 -2.36 21.36
N ALA A 10 -10.77 -3.03 20.33
CA ALA A 10 -11.09 -2.36 19.06
C ALA A 10 -12.50 -1.74 18.99
N VAL A 11 -13.32 -1.84 20.03
CA VAL A 11 -14.72 -1.38 20.04
C VAL A 11 -14.93 -0.04 20.79
N TYR A 12 -13.91 0.47 21.49
CA TYR A 12 -14.07 1.64 22.37
C TYR A 12 -13.52 2.97 21.85
N PHE A 13 -13.11 3.09 20.59
CA PHE A 13 -12.61 4.37 20.04
C PHE A 13 -13.64 5.18 19.22
N CYS A 14 -14.94 4.91 19.38
CA CYS A 14 -16.01 5.64 18.69
C CYS A 14 -16.87 6.56 19.57
N HIS A 15 -16.49 6.80 20.83
CA HIS A 15 -17.20 7.76 21.68
C HIS A 15 -16.22 8.81 22.24
N LEU A 16 -16.07 9.92 21.52
CA LEU A 16 -16.12 11.30 22.04
C LEU A 16 -15.68 12.27 20.93
N SER A 17 -16.63 12.82 20.18
CA SER A 17 -16.70 14.26 19.88
C SER A 17 -18.03 14.59 19.21
N SER A 18 -18.90 15.25 19.97
CA SER A 18 -20.09 15.99 19.53
C SER A 18 -19.63 17.13 18.58
N SER A 19 -20.30 17.62 17.55
CA SER A 19 -21.73 17.81 17.30
C SER A 19 -21.88 18.20 15.82
N HIS A 20 -22.77 17.58 15.04
CA HIS A 20 -23.62 18.25 14.04
C HIS A 20 -24.50 17.21 13.34
N LEU A 21 -25.80 17.49 13.33
CA LEU A 21 -26.90 16.69 12.82
C LEU A 21 -26.77 16.40 11.32
N LEU A 22 -26.64 15.11 10.95
CA LEU A 22 -27.18 14.55 9.70
C LEU A 22 -27.47 13.05 9.90
N PRO A 23 -28.57 12.50 9.37
CA PRO A 23 -28.96 11.12 9.60
C PRO A 23 -28.07 10.17 8.77
N ARG A 24 -27.12 9.50 9.42
CA ARG A 24 -26.39 8.37 8.83
C ARG A 24 -27.37 7.23 8.54
N ARG A 25 -27.56 6.93 7.25
CA ARG A 25 -28.20 5.69 6.79
C ARG A 25 -27.42 4.51 7.38
N ARG A 26 -28.06 3.75 8.27
CA ARG A 26 -27.53 2.47 8.76
C ARG A 26 -27.47 1.51 7.57
N CYS A 27 -26.28 1.03 7.24
CA CYS A 27 -26.12 -0.12 6.36
C CYS A 27 -26.80 -1.33 7.01
N PRO A 28 -27.59 -2.12 6.27
CA PRO A 28 -28.09 -3.40 6.79
C PRO A 28 -26.90 -4.36 7.01
N PRO A 29 -26.97 -5.25 8.02
CA PRO A 29 -25.93 -6.24 8.25
C PRO A 29 -25.82 -7.18 7.04
N PRO A 30 -24.61 -7.59 6.64
CA PRO A 30 -24.43 -8.52 5.54
C PRO A 30 -25.01 -9.88 5.95
N PHE A 31 -25.94 -10.40 5.14
CA PHE A 31 -26.23 -11.82 5.10
C PHE A 31 -24.92 -12.55 4.80
N PHE A 32 -24.53 -13.49 5.65
CA PHE A 32 -23.42 -14.41 5.42
C PHE A 32 -23.91 -15.60 4.58
N PRO A 33 -23.58 -15.71 3.28
CA PRO A 33 -23.48 -17.01 2.64
C PRO A 33 -22.10 -17.61 2.96
N ASN A 34 -22.06 -18.93 3.06
CA ASN A 34 -20.93 -19.79 3.46
C ASN A 34 -19.52 -19.36 3.01
N PRO A 35 -18.46 -19.70 3.79
CA PRO A 35 -17.09 -19.32 3.48
C PRO A 35 -16.59 -19.97 2.18
N PRO A 36 -15.98 -19.19 1.26
CA PRO A 36 -15.31 -19.73 0.07
C PRO A 36 -13.92 -20.30 0.42
N PRO A 37 -13.34 -21.16 -0.44
CA PRO A 37 -12.11 -21.90 -0.14
C PRO A 37 -10.87 -21.01 0.07
N PRO A 38 -9.86 -21.50 0.81
CA PRO A 38 -8.76 -20.71 1.42
C PRO A 38 -7.73 -20.09 0.46
N SER A 39 -7.96 -20.10 -0.85
CA SER A 39 -7.02 -19.58 -1.85
C SER A 39 -7.08 -18.05 -2.00
N LEU A 40 -8.26 -17.43 -1.87
CA LEU A 40 -8.44 -15.98 -2.08
C LEU A 40 -7.94 -15.14 -0.90
N HIS A 41 -7.99 -15.67 0.31
CA HIS A 41 -7.49 -14.95 1.50
C HIS A 41 -5.97 -14.75 1.46
N ARG A 42 -5.24 -15.69 0.85
CA ARG A 42 -3.78 -15.61 0.66
C ARG A 42 -3.42 -14.56 -0.38
N LEU A 43 -4.22 -14.43 -1.43
CA LEU A 43 -4.02 -13.46 -2.51
C LEU A 43 -4.36 -12.04 -2.03
N LEU A 44 -5.40 -11.88 -1.22
CA LEU A 44 -5.77 -10.59 -0.63
C LEU A 44 -4.73 -10.10 0.40
N LEU A 45 -4.18 -11.00 1.23
CA LEU A 45 -3.06 -10.68 2.11
C LEU A 45 -1.79 -10.31 1.33
N LEU A 46 -1.51 -10.97 0.21
CA LEU A 46 -0.39 -10.61 -0.67
C LEU A 46 -0.59 -9.25 -1.34
N LEU A 47 -1.81 -8.90 -1.74
CA LEU A 47 -2.10 -7.59 -2.33
C LEU A 47 -1.99 -6.47 -1.28
N ILE A 48 -2.45 -6.68 -0.06
CA ILE A 48 -2.27 -5.71 1.03
C ILE A 48 -0.78 -5.53 1.38
N ASN A 49 -0.02 -6.62 1.46
CA ASN A 49 1.41 -6.57 1.76
C ASN A 49 2.23 -5.93 0.64
N THR A 50 1.92 -6.21 -0.63
CA THR A 50 2.62 -5.58 -1.77
C THR A 50 2.29 -4.10 -1.90
N PHE A 51 1.03 -3.69 -1.66
CA PHE A 51 0.65 -2.27 -1.66
C PHE A 51 1.32 -1.49 -0.53
N SER A 52 1.42 -2.10 0.67
CA SER A 52 2.15 -1.51 1.80
C SER A 52 3.65 -1.40 1.49
N TYR A 53 4.27 -2.42 0.89
CA TYR A 53 5.70 -2.40 0.55
C TYR A 53 6.05 -1.36 -0.53
N ILE A 54 5.23 -1.23 -1.57
CA ILE A 54 5.43 -0.26 -2.65
C ILE A 54 5.23 1.18 -2.13
N PHE A 55 4.24 1.39 -1.26
CA PHE A 55 4.00 2.69 -0.63
C PHE A 55 5.13 3.09 0.33
N PHE A 56 5.59 2.17 1.20
CA PHE A 56 6.72 2.42 2.09
C PHE A 56 8.03 2.63 1.33
N SER A 57 8.28 1.89 0.25
CA SER A 57 9.49 2.08 -0.58
C SER A 57 9.50 3.44 -1.28
N ARG A 58 8.37 3.89 -1.85
CA ARG A 58 8.27 5.22 -2.45
C ARG A 58 8.35 6.34 -1.42
N LEU A 59 7.78 6.15 -0.23
CA LEU A 59 7.90 7.10 0.88
C LEU A 59 9.36 7.21 1.36
N LEU A 60 10.07 6.09 1.48
CA LEU A 60 11.48 6.08 1.84
C LEU A 60 12.35 6.75 0.78
N THR A 61 12.05 6.54 -0.51
CA THR A 61 12.78 7.19 -1.61
C THR A 61 12.55 8.71 -1.63
N TYR A 62 11.33 9.16 -1.31
CA TYR A 62 10.99 10.58 -1.21
C TYR A 62 11.64 11.25 0.01
N VAL A 63 11.67 10.56 1.16
CA VAL A 63 12.38 11.04 2.36
C VAL A 63 13.90 11.08 2.12
N SER A 64 14.47 10.08 1.43
CA SER A 64 15.88 10.07 1.04
C SER A 64 16.23 11.22 0.06
N SER A 65 15.31 11.55 -0.85
CA SER A 65 15.45 12.68 -1.77
C SER A 65 15.33 14.04 -1.05
N LEU A 66 14.46 14.14 -0.03
CA LEU A 66 14.39 15.32 0.84
C LEU A 66 15.67 15.49 1.68
N THR A 67 16.28 14.40 2.18
CA THR A 67 17.56 14.49 2.88
C THR A 67 18.72 14.88 1.95
N ALA A 68 18.66 14.54 0.67
CA ALA A 68 19.64 14.97 -0.33
C ALA A 68 19.52 16.47 -0.67
N PHE A 69 18.33 17.04 -0.61
CA PHE A 69 18.11 18.48 -0.84
C PHE A 69 18.54 19.35 0.36
N PHE A 70 18.55 18.80 1.58
CA PHE A 70 18.96 19.51 2.80
C PHE A 70 20.47 19.53 3.05
N PHE A 71 21.28 18.83 2.25
CA PHE A 71 22.74 18.85 2.39
C PHE A 71 23.44 19.99 1.64
N PHE A 72 22.70 20.85 0.94
CA PHE A 72 23.22 22.09 0.35
C PHE A 72 22.95 23.30 1.27
N SER A 73 23.16 23.13 2.58
CA SER A 73 23.41 24.27 3.45
C SER A 73 24.90 24.58 3.36
N PRO A 74 25.32 25.79 2.95
CA PRO A 74 26.74 26.14 2.97
C PRO A 74 27.27 25.91 4.39
N PRO A 75 28.46 25.31 4.55
CA PRO A 75 29.01 25.05 5.87
C PRO A 75 29.07 26.38 6.62
N PRO A 76 28.60 26.45 7.89
CA PRO A 76 28.90 27.60 8.72
C PRO A 76 30.43 27.71 8.75
N SER A 77 30.90 28.86 8.29
CA SER A 77 32.29 29.23 8.12
C SER A 77 33.14 28.66 9.27
N SER A 78 33.99 27.68 8.94
CA SER A 78 34.98 27.05 9.81
C SER A 78 36.06 28.03 10.32
N SER A 79 35.88 29.33 10.06
CA SER A 79 36.74 30.42 10.50
C SER A 79 36.48 30.87 11.95
N SER A 80 35.38 30.47 12.60
CA SER A 80 35.09 30.90 13.98
C SER A 80 35.82 30.07 15.05
N LEU A 81 35.89 28.74 14.89
CA LEU A 81 36.58 27.87 15.86
C LEU A 81 38.10 28.04 15.83
N HIS A 82 38.71 28.23 14.66
CA HIS A 82 40.16 28.46 14.54
C HIS A 82 40.58 29.77 15.21
N ARG A 83 39.76 30.84 15.07
CA ARG A 83 40.04 32.16 15.65
C ARG A 83 39.95 32.17 17.19
N THR A 84 39.11 31.30 17.77
CA THR A 84 38.97 31.18 19.24
C THR A 84 40.10 30.42 19.93
N ALA A 85 40.83 29.57 19.21
CA ALA A 85 42.01 28.89 19.73
C ALA A 85 43.23 29.81 19.70
N GLU A 86 43.43 30.54 18.59
CA GLU A 86 44.53 31.50 18.43
C GLU A 86 44.42 32.68 19.41
N SER A 87 43.22 33.23 19.64
CA SER A 87 43.04 34.35 20.58
C SER A 87 43.31 33.97 22.04
N ARG A 88 42.93 32.75 22.46
CA ARG A 88 43.24 32.23 23.81
C ARG A 88 44.74 32.01 24.04
N ILE A 89 45.45 31.54 23.02
CA ILE A 89 46.91 31.34 23.09
C ILE A 89 47.62 32.69 23.13
N HIS A 90 47.14 33.69 22.38
CA HIS A 90 47.73 35.03 22.35
C HIS A 90 47.54 35.80 23.66
N LEU A 91 46.35 35.75 24.27
CA LEU A 91 46.07 36.35 25.59
C LEU A 91 46.94 35.75 26.69
N ARG A 92 47.14 34.42 26.68
CA ARG A 92 47.99 33.74 27.65
C ARG A 92 49.47 34.12 27.49
N SER A 93 49.95 34.24 26.25
CA SER A 93 51.33 34.63 25.96
C SER A 93 51.63 36.07 26.40
N GLN A 94 50.74 37.02 26.13
CA GLN A 94 50.92 38.41 26.55
C GLN A 94 50.92 38.55 28.07
N TYR A 95 49.99 37.88 28.78
CA TYR A 95 49.92 37.93 30.24
C TYR A 95 51.23 37.48 30.92
N VAL A 96 51.81 36.38 30.45
CA VAL A 96 53.08 35.84 30.98
C VAL A 96 54.25 36.80 30.71
N GLN A 97 54.26 37.45 29.55
CA GLN A 97 55.29 38.40 29.15
C GLN A 97 55.18 39.74 29.90
N PHE A 98 53.98 40.18 30.27
CA PHE A 98 53.77 41.34 31.14
C PHE A 98 54.15 41.03 32.59
N SER A 99 53.76 39.85 33.10
CA SER A 99 54.11 39.43 34.47
C SER A 99 55.63 39.38 34.68
N SER A 100 56.41 38.98 33.69
CA SER A 100 57.88 38.94 33.80
C SER A 100 58.52 40.34 33.76
N VAL A 101 57.96 41.27 32.97
CA VAL A 101 58.45 42.66 32.84
C VAL A 101 58.12 43.53 34.07
N VAL A 102 57.01 43.27 34.74
CA VAL A 102 56.63 43.96 35.99
C VAL A 102 57.53 43.56 37.16
N LEU A 103 57.92 42.29 37.25
CA LEU A 103 58.82 41.79 38.31
C LEU A 103 60.28 42.27 38.15
N SER A 104 60.72 42.54 36.92
CA SER A 104 62.08 43.05 36.62
C SER A 104 62.23 44.57 36.81
N SER A 105 61.12 45.33 36.96
CA SER A 105 61.19 46.78 37.17
C SER A 105 61.68 47.14 38.58
N GLY A 106 62.67 48.03 38.69
CA GLY A 106 63.41 48.29 39.93
C GLY A 106 62.77 49.27 40.94
N SER A 107 61.68 49.97 40.58
CA SER A 107 61.04 50.98 41.46
C SER A 107 59.54 50.71 41.64
N ALA A 108 59.04 50.86 42.87
CA ALA A 108 57.64 50.65 43.22
C ALA A 108 56.67 51.50 42.37
N ALA A 109 57.04 52.75 42.05
CA ALA A 109 56.24 53.62 41.19
C ALA A 109 56.16 53.11 39.74
N SER A 110 57.28 52.62 39.19
CA SER A 110 57.32 52.05 37.83
C SER A 110 56.56 50.72 37.72
N ARG A 111 56.51 49.92 38.79
CA ARG A 111 55.68 48.71 38.86
C ARG A 111 54.20 49.04 38.83
N ILE A 112 53.78 50.07 39.56
CA ILE A 112 52.38 50.54 39.61
C ILE A 112 51.95 51.08 38.25
N GLU A 113 52.78 51.93 37.60
CA GLU A 113 52.47 52.43 36.24
C GLU A 113 52.36 51.32 35.21
N LYS A 114 53.30 50.35 35.20
CA LYS A 114 53.24 49.21 34.26
C LYS A 114 52.03 48.32 34.50
N LEU A 115 51.62 48.15 35.75
CA LEU A 115 50.44 47.37 36.10
C LEU A 115 49.16 48.11 35.73
N GLN A 116 49.11 49.43 35.92
CA GLN A 116 48.00 50.28 35.52
C GLN A 116 47.85 50.34 33.99
N GLU A 117 48.96 50.37 33.24
CA GLU A 117 48.97 50.25 31.79
C GLU A 117 48.52 48.87 31.32
N GLY A 118 49.02 47.80 31.96
CA GLY A 118 48.56 46.44 31.68
C GLY A 118 47.07 46.24 31.95
N LEU A 119 46.53 46.89 32.98
CA LEU A 119 45.12 46.84 33.34
C LEU A 119 44.26 47.60 32.32
N ARG A 120 44.73 48.74 31.79
CA ARG A 120 44.09 49.41 30.65
C ARG A 120 44.11 48.56 29.38
N LEU A 121 45.22 47.89 29.10
CA LEU A 121 45.37 47.04 27.92
C LEU A 121 44.43 45.83 28.00
N LEU A 122 44.34 45.20 29.17
CA LEU A 122 43.45 44.07 29.42
C LEU A 122 41.97 44.48 29.39
N ASP A 123 41.61 45.65 29.95
CA ASP A 123 40.25 46.21 29.84
C ASP A 123 39.88 46.48 28.37
N ASN A 124 40.79 47.06 27.59
CA ASN A 124 40.57 47.30 26.17
C ASN A 124 40.41 45.99 25.37
N GLN A 125 41.25 44.99 25.65
CA GLN A 125 41.16 43.68 24.98
C GLN A 125 39.90 42.92 25.37
N LEU A 126 39.52 42.94 26.66
CA LEU A 126 38.29 42.32 27.13
C LEU A 126 37.07 43.00 26.50
N ARG A 127 37.04 44.33 26.46
CA ARG A 127 35.97 45.07 25.76
C ARG A 127 35.91 44.72 24.28
N HIS A 128 37.06 44.63 23.61
CA HIS A 128 37.10 44.27 22.20
C HIS A 128 36.60 42.84 21.95
N GLU A 129 37.01 41.87 22.78
CA GLU A 129 36.60 40.47 22.67
C GLU A 129 35.11 40.28 23.02
N VAL A 130 34.62 41.01 24.03
CA VAL A 130 33.20 41.00 24.39
C VAL A 130 32.36 41.61 23.27
N LEU A 131 32.76 42.75 22.71
CA LEU A 131 32.04 43.40 21.62
C LEU A 131 32.10 42.61 20.32
N SER A 132 33.23 41.96 20.00
CA SER A 132 33.38 41.18 18.78
C SER A 132 32.51 39.91 18.81
N ARG A 133 32.49 39.20 19.93
CA ARG A 133 31.69 37.97 20.08
C ARG A 133 30.20 38.21 20.24
N HIS A 134 29.79 39.38 20.70
CA HIS A 134 28.38 39.69 20.91
C HIS A 134 27.61 39.66 19.58
N GLN A 135 28.19 40.23 18.52
CA GLN A 135 27.56 40.24 17.21
C GLN A 135 27.43 38.82 16.63
N ASP A 136 28.45 37.98 16.82
CA ASP A 136 28.43 36.58 16.37
C ASP A 136 27.36 35.75 17.10
N LEU A 137 27.22 35.92 18.42
CA LEU A 137 26.18 35.26 19.21
C LEU A 137 24.78 35.70 18.77
N ILE A 138 24.57 37.00 18.50
CA ILE A 138 23.29 37.51 18.00
C ILE A 138 22.98 36.91 16.62
N ASN A 139 23.97 36.85 15.73
CA ASN A 139 23.81 36.26 14.40
C ASN A 139 23.50 34.76 14.46
N GLN A 140 24.13 34.03 15.38
CA GLN A 140 23.82 32.60 15.62
C GLN A 140 22.40 32.41 16.15
N LEU A 141 21.98 33.24 17.10
CA LEU A 141 20.66 33.17 17.70
C LEU A 141 19.55 33.54 16.70
N SER A 142 19.79 34.52 15.82
CA SER A 142 18.86 34.86 14.75
C SER A 142 18.75 33.76 13.68
N SER A 143 19.87 33.12 13.32
CA SER A 143 19.89 31.95 12.43
C SER A 143 19.14 30.76 13.02
N LEU A 144 19.35 30.47 14.32
CA LEU A 144 18.62 29.43 15.03
C LEU A 144 17.10 29.69 15.02
N LYS A 145 16.69 30.93 15.28
CA LYS A 145 15.29 31.33 15.25
C LYS A 145 14.66 31.19 13.86
N ALA A 146 15.40 31.51 12.80
CA ALA A 146 14.95 31.30 11.42
C ALA A 146 14.82 29.81 11.06
N SER A 147 15.70 28.96 11.60
CA SER A 147 15.59 27.51 11.45
C SER A 147 14.37 26.97 12.20
N GLU A 148 14.13 27.44 13.43
CA GLU A 148 12.95 27.04 14.22
C GLU A 148 11.63 27.44 13.54
N SER A 149 11.55 28.65 12.98
CA SER A 149 10.37 29.06 12.22
C SER A 149 10.16 28.20 10.97
N SER A 150 11.23 27.85 10.26
CA SER A 150 11.18 26.93 9.12
C SER A 150 10.68 25.54 9.53
N LEU A 151 11.17 25.01 10.66
CA LEU A 151 10.70 23.74 11.23
C LEU A 151 9.22 23.80 11.64
N SER A 152 8.76 24.92 12.18
CA SER A 152 7.35 25.11 12.53
C SER A 152 6.45 25.07 11.28
N SER A 153 6.87 25.72 10.20
CA SER A 153 6.18 25.69 8.89
C SER A 153 6.19 24.30 8.25
N LEU A 154 7.26 23.54 8.41
CA LEU A 154 7.32 22.14 7.96
C LEU A 154 6.35 21.25 8.75
N ARG A 155 6.28 21.43 10.07
CA ARG A 155 5.34 20.69 10.92
C ARG A 155 3.88 20.98 10.56
N SER A 156 3.52 22.24 10.31
CA SER A 156 2.17 22.60 9.86
C SER A 156 1.86 21.98 8.50
N SER A 157 2.79 22.06 7.54
CA SER A 157 2.65 21.48 6.21
C SER A 157 2.47 19.96 6.26
N LEU A 158 3.25 19.27 7.10
CA LEU A 158 3.13 17.84 7.33
C LEU A 158 1.78 17.47 7.98
N SER A 159 1.30 18.29 8.92
CA SER A 159 -0.02 18.10 9.53
C SER A 159 -1.13 18.22 8.49
N SER A 160 -1.09 19.25 7.64
CA SER A 160 -2.04 19.44 6.54
C SER A 160 -2.00 18.29 5.55
N LEU A 161 -0.80 17.85 5.13
CA LEU A 161 -0.64 16.70 4.25
C LEU A 161 -1.22 15.42 4.85
N ASN A 162 -0.96 15.16 6.13
CA ASN A 162 -1.53 14.00 6.83
C ASN A 162 -3.05 14.07 6.88
N SER A 163 -3.63 15.25 7.07
CA SER A 163 -5.08 15.46 7.01
C SER A 163 -5.62 15.13 5.62
N SER A 164 -5.02 15.68 4.56
CA SER A 164 -5.41 15.40 3.17
C SER A 164 -5.25 13.93 2.81
N LEU A 165 -4.19 13.26 3.28
CA LEU A 165 -3.99 11.83 3.09
C LEU A 165 -5.08 11.00 3.77
N ARG A 166 -5.47 11.36 5.00
CA ARG A 166 -6.57 10.69 5.72
C ARG A 166 -7.89 10.86 4.97
N GLN A 167 -8.17 12.06 4.49
CA GLN A 167 -9.35 12.34 3.68
C GLN A 167 -9.35 11.55 2.37
N ALA A 168 -8.26 11.58 1.60
CA ALA A 168 -8.13 10.81 0.37
C ALA A 168 -8.31 9.30 0.62
N ARG A 169 -7.76 8.77 1.72
CA ARG A 169 -7.96 7.36 2.11
C ARG A 169 -9.43 7.06 2.41
N SER A 170 -10.14 7.93 3.14
CA SER A 170 -11.56 7.73 3.38
C SER A 170 -12.40 7.83 2.10
N GLU A 171 -12.07 8.77 1.22
CA GLU A 171 -12.75 8.95 -0.06
C GLU A 171 -12.51 7.79 -1.03
N LEU A 172 -11.38 7.09 -0.93
CA LEU A 172 -11.04 5.93 -1.75
C LEU A 172 -11.54 4.59 -1.20
N PHE A 173 -11.69 4.48 0.12
CA PHE A 173 -12.06 3.21 0.75
C PHE A 173 -13.49 2.77 0.38
N ASP A 174 -14.45 3.69 0.49
CA ASP A 174 -15.85 3.43 0.17
C ASP A 174 -16.06 3.01 -1.30
N PRO A 175 -15.57 3.74 -2.32
CA PRO A 175 -15.74 3.33 -3.70
C PRO A 175 -15.01 2.03 -4.02
N HIS A 176 -13.86 1.76 -3.40
CA HIS A 176 -13.18 0.48 -3.58
C HIS A 176 -14.03 -0.70 -3.07
N CYS A 177 -14.66 -0.55 -1.91
CA CYS A 177 -15.57 -1.57 -1.38
C CYS A 177 -16.78 -1.79 -2.31
N VAL A 178 -17.38 -0.71 -2.81
CA VAL A 178 -18.51 -0.77 -3.76
C VAL A 178 -18.10 -1.47 -5.06
N ILE A 179 -16.97 -1.10 -5.65
CA ILE A 179 -16.45 -1.72 -6.87
C ILE A 179 -16.19 -3.22 -6.64
N ALA A 180 -15.59 -3.59 -5.51
CA ALA A 180 -15.34 -5.00 -5.19
C ALA A 180 -16.64 -5.82 -5.11
N VAL A 181 -17.66 -5.30 -4.44
CA VAL A 181 -18.97 -5.97 -4.33
C VAL A 181 -19.66 -6.06 -5.69
N GLN A 182 -19.68 -4.97 -6.46
CA GLN A 182 -20.28 -4.93 -7.79
C GLN A 182 -19.55 -5.85 -8.77
N THR A 183 -18.22 -5.92 -8.69
CA THR A 183 -17.42 -6.85 -9.52
C THR A 183 -17.78 -8.29 -9.21
N LEU A 184 -17.90 -8.63 -7.92
CA LEU A 184 -18.32 -9.98 -7.50
C LEU A 184 -19.73 -10.30 -7.99
N GLN A 185 -20.67 -9.36 -7.84
CA GLN A 185 -22.04 -9.52 -8.36
C GLN A 185 -22.03 -9.74 -9.87
N LEU A 186 -21.26 -8.95 -10.62
CA LEU A 186 -21.15 -9.08 -12.06
C LEU A 186 -20.51 -10.42 -12.46
N THR A 187 -19.48 -10.87 -11.76
CA THR A 187 -18.87 -12.19 -12.00
C THR A 187 -19.90 -13.30 -11.79
N ASN A 188 -20.68 -13.25 -10.70
CA ASN A 188 -21.73 -14.24 -10.44
C ASN A 188 -22.83 -14.22 -11.52
N LEU A 189 -23.27 -13.03 -11.93
CA LEU A 189 -24.25 -12.87 -13.02
C LEU A 189 -23.69 -13.36 -14.36
N HIS A 190 -22.42 -13.11 -14.63
CA HIS A 190 -21.75 -13.58 -15.84
C HIS A 190 -21.65 -15.11 -15.84
N SER A 191 -21.19 -15.71 -14.75
CA SER A 191 -21.11 -17.17 -14.61
C SER A 191 -22.48 -17.83 -14.77
N THR A 192 -23.52 -17.31 -14.11
CA THR A 192 -24.89 -17.82 -14.26
C THR A 192 -25.40 -17.68 -15.68
N SER A 193 -25.15 -16.54 -16.35
CA SER A 193 -25.51 -16.35 -17.76
C SER A 193 -24.83 -17.37 -18.68
N VAL A 194 -23.54 -17.63 -18.50
CA VAL A 194 -22.80 -18.64 -19.27
C VAL A 194 -23.34 -20.06 -19.02
N LEU A 195 -23.69 -20.40 -17.78
CA LEU A 195 -24.30 -21.68 -17.44
C LEU A 195 -25.69 -21.83 -18.10
N VAL A 196 -26.53 -20.80 -18.05
CA VAL A 196 -27.86 -20.79 -18.69
C VAL A 196 -27.73 -20.92 -20.21
N GLN A 197 -26.81 -20.19 -20.85
CA GLN A 197 -26.58 -20.28 -22.29
C GLN A 197 -26.10 -21.68 -22.70
N SER A 198 -25.19 -22.27 -21.93
CA SER A 198 -24.69 -23.62 -22.17
C SER A 198 -25.80 -24.65 -22.03
N THR A 199 -26.64 -24.52 -20.99
CA THR A 199 -27.83 -25.34 -20.76
C THR A 199 -28.81 -25.27 -21.93
N ILE A 200 -29.18 -24.06 -22.36
CA ILE A 200 -30.08 -23.85 -23.51
C ILE A 200 -29.49 -24.48 -24.77
N ARG A 201 -28.18 -24.34 -25.01
CA ARG A 201 -27.52 -24.93 -26.17
C ARG A 201 -27.60 -26.45 -26.14
N ILE A 202 -27.31 -27.08 -25.01
CA ILE A 202 -27.40 -28.54 -24.84
C ILE A 202 -28.85 -29.00 -25.06
N LEU A 203 -29.83 -28.38 -24.40
CA LEU A 203 -31.24 -28.75 -24.57
C LEU A 203 -31.71 -28.64 -26.02
N ARG A 204 -31.24 -27.63 -26.77
CA ARG A 204 -31.52 -27.51 -28.21
C ARG A 204 -30.91 -28.64 -29.03
N LEU A 205 -29.69 -29.09 -28.68
CA LEU A 205 -29.05 -30.22 -29.36
C LEU A 205 -29.74 -31.55 -29.01
N VAL A 206 -30.11 -31.75 -27.75
CA VAL A 206 -30.90 -32.90 -27.30
C VAL A 206 -32.22 -32.96 -28.05
N ARG A 207 -32.93 -31.83 -28.17
CA ARG A 207 -34.18 -31.76 -28.93
C ARG A 207 -33.97 -32.08 -30.42
N LYS A 208 -32.87 -31.66 -31.03
CA LYS A 208 -32.53 -32.03 -32.41
C LYS A 208 -32.30 -33.54 -32.54
N LEU A 209 -31.62 -34.15 -31.56
CA LEU A 209 -31.42 -35.60 -31.53
C LEU A 209 -32.75 -36.34 -31.34
N GLN A 210 -33.59 -35.88 -30.41
CA GLN A 210 -34.95 -36.40 -30.20
C GLN A 210 -35.79 -36.32 -31.48
N ASN A 211 -35.74 -35.20 -32.21
CA ASN A 211 -36.47 -35.07 -33.47
C ASN A 211 -36.01 -36.08 -34.52
N LEU A 212 -34.70 -36.34 -34.65
CA LEU A 212 -34.20 -37.36 -35.59
C LEU A 212 -34.70 -38.76 -35.21
N VAL A 213 -34.69 -39.08 -33.91
CA VAL A 213 -35.12 -40.37 -33.38
C VAL A 213 -36.64 -40.56 -33.48
N ASN A 214 -37.42 -39.51 -33.20
CA ASN A 214 -38.88 -39.56 -33.23
C ASN A 214 -39.43 -39.54 -34.67
N SER A 215 -38.72 -38.91 -35.62
CA SER A 215 -39.11 -38.94 -37.03
C SER A 215 -38.94 -40.32 -37.66
N GLN A 216 -38.07 -41.17 -37.11
CA GLN A 216 -37.80 -42.52 -37.61
C GLN A 216 -37.67 -43.48 -36.41
N PRO A 217 -38.74 -44.17 -36.01
CA PRO A 217 -38.69 -45.04 -34.83
C PRO A 217 -37.74 -46.24 -35.00
N ASP A 218 -37.45 -46.64 -36.25
CA ASP A 218 -36.51 -47.72 -36.56
C ASP A 218 -35.06 -47.19 -36.52
N PRO A 219 -34.18 -47.77 -35.68
CA PRO A 219 -32.80 -47.33 -35.52
C PRO A 219 -31.95 -47.56 -36.78
N GLU A 220 -32.36 -48.49 -37.66
CA GLU A 220 -31.72 -48.75 -38.96
C GLU A 220 -31.91 -47.61 -39.98
N LYS A 221 -32.92 -46.76 -39.78
CA LYS A 221 -33.25 -45.66 -40.70
C LYS A 221 -32.65 -44.32 -40.27
N TRP A 222 -32.08 -44.25 -39.06
CA TRP A 222 -31.48 -43.02 -38.53
C TRP A 222 -30.35 -42.54 -39.45
N ASP A 223 -30.27 -41.22 -39.64
CA ASP A 223 -29.09 -40.57 -40.21
C ASP A 223 -27.89 -40.75 -39.24
N LEU A 224 -27.27 -41.93 -39.24
CA LEU A 224 -26.22 -42.34 -38.31
C LEU A 224 -25.09 -41.29 -38.17
N PRO A 225 -24.48 -40.76 -39.25
CA PRO A 225 -23.40 -39.78 -39.10
C PRO A 225 -23.87 -38.48 -38.43
N LYS A 226 -25.12 -38.08 -38.65
CA LYS A 226 -25.72 -36.87 -38.07
C LYS A 226 -26.04 -37.09 -36.59
N ALA A 227 -26.57 -38.27 -36.24
CA ALA A 227 -26.86 -38.66 -34.87
C ALA A 227 -25.58 -38.77 -34.03
N VAL A 228 -24.54 -39.44 -34.55
CA VAL A 228 -23.21 -39.53 -33.91
C VAL A 228 -22.62 -38.14 -33.65
N LYS A 229 -22.67 -37.24 -34.65
CA LYS A 229 -22.15 -35.87 -34.53
C LYS A 229 -22.87 -35.09 -33.44
N LEU A 230 -24.21 -35.14 -33.40
CA LEU A 230 -25.01 -34.46 -32.38
C LEU A 230 -24.72 -35.02 -30.98
N HIS A 231 -24.65 -36.34 -30.86
CA HIS A 231 -24.28 -37.02 -29.61
C HIS A 231 -22.91 -36.54 -29.11
N PHE A 232 -21.88 -36.55 -29.97
CA PHE A 232 -20.54 -36.09 -29.60
C PHE A 232 -20.51 -34.60 -29.22
N GLU A 233 -21.23 -33.74 -29.94
CA GLU A 233 -21.31 -32.30 -29.63
C GLU A 233 -21.95 -32.06 -28.25
N ILE A 234 -23.01 -32.80 -27.91
CA ILE A 234 -23.67 -32.74 -26.60
C ILE A 234 -22.69 -33.10 -25.48
N PHE A 235 -21.97 -34.21 -25.60
CA PHE A 235 -20.99 -34.64 -24.59
C PHE A 235 -19.82 -33.66 -24.45
N THR A 236 -19.34 -33.14 -25.57
CA THR A 236 -18.25 -32.15 -25.57
C THR A 236 -18.67 -30.87 -24.84
N LEU A 237 -19.89 -30.39 -25.09
CA LEU A 237 -20.40 -29.19 -24.43
C LEU A 237 -20.67 -29.43 -22.94
N TYR A 238 -21.23 -30.58 -22.56
CA TYR A 238 -21.48 -30.94 -21.17
C TYR A 238 -20.17 -30.97 -20.35
N ASN A 239 -19.14 -31.65 -20.85
CA ASN A 239 -17.84 -31.73 -20.18
C ASN A 239 -17.12 -30.38 -20.09
N LYS A 240 -17.23 -29.54 -21.12
CA LYS A 240 -16.59 -28.22 -21.14
C LYS A 240 -17.24 -27.22 -20.17
N SER A 241 -18.55 -27.36 -19.93
CA SER A 241 -19.32 -26.37 -19.15
C SER A 241 -19.55 -26.78 -17.69
N HIS A 242 -18.99 -27.91 -17.24
CA HIS A 242 -19.12 -28.42 -15.86
C HIS A 242 -20.56 -28.36 -15.32
N LEU A 243 -21.54 -28.72 -16.14
CA LEU A 243 -22.97 -28.64 -15.80
C LEU A 243 -23.46 -29.78 -14.87
N SER A 244 -22.53 -30.59 -14.37
CA SER A 244 -22.82 -31.73 -13.49
C SER A 244 -23.51 -31.28 -12.21
N GLY A 245 -24.60 -31.97 -11.85
CA GLY A 245 -25.42 -31.63 -10.68
C GLY A 245 -26.61 -30.72 -11.01
N THR A 246 -26.85 -30.42 -12.29
CA THR A 246 -28.08 -29.75 -12.75
C THR A 246 -29.11 -30.82 -13.11
N ASP A 247 -30.10 -31.04 -12.24
CA ASP A 247 -31.10 -32.12 -12.39
C ASP A 247 -31.80 -32.14 -13.76
N ALA A 248 -32.17 -30.96 -14.28
CA ALA A 248 -32.83 -30.82 -15.59
C ALA A 248 -31.96 -31.24 -16.79
N ILE A 249 -30.64 -31.21 -16.66
CA ILE A 249 -29.71 -31.66 -17.71
C ILE A 249 -29.34 -33.11 -17.48
N ASP A 250 -29.15 -33.50 -16.22
CA ASP A 250 -28.80 -34.87 -15.84
C ASP A 250 -29.91 -35.86 -16.23
N SER A 251 -31.19 -35.45 -16.18
CA SER A 251 -32.32 -36.24 -16.68
C SER A 251 -32.25 -36.46 -18.19
N GLU A 252 -31.98 -35.41 -18.96
CA GLU A 252 -31.85 -35.50 -20.42
C GLU A 252 -30.60 -36.27 -20.83
N LEU A 253 -29.51 -36.13 -20.08
CA LEU A 253 -28.24 -36.80 -20.37
C LEU A 253 -28.36 -38.32 -20.23
N LYS A 254 -29.16 -38.83 -19.27
CA LYS A 254 -29.46 -40.27 -19.17
C LYS A 254 -30.06 -40.81 -20.47
N TRP A 255 -31.05 -40.10 -21.02
CA TRP A 255 -31.64 -40.46 -22.31
C TRP A 255 -30.62 -40.38 -23.46
N VAL A 256 -29.77 -39.35 -23.49
CA VAL A 256 -28.71 -39.23 -24.52
C VAL A 256 -27.72 -40.40 -24.45
N ILE A 257 -27.36 -40.88 -23.24
CA ILE A 257 -26.48 -42.04 -23.04
C ILE A 257 -27.12 -43.32 -23.61
N GLU A 258 -28.42 -43.53 -23.37
CA GLU A 258 -29.16 -44.67 -23.90
C GLU A 258 -29.20 -44.65 -25.43
N ILE A 259 -29.52 -43.49 -26.02
CA ILE A 259 -29.52 -43.29 -27.48
C ILE A 259 -28.11 -43.47 -28.04
N GLY A 260 -27.08 -42.97 -27.36
CA GLY A 260 -25.69 -43.18 -27.74
C GLY A 260 -25.29 -44.65 -27.81
N SER A 261 -25.81 -45.46 -26.89
CA SER A 261 -25.59 -46.90 -26.89
C SER A 261 -26.27 -47.58 -28.10
N LYS A 262 -27.49 -47.16 -28.45
CA LYS A 262 -28.19 -47.62 -29.66
C LYS A 262 -27.47 -47.21 -30.95
N ILE A 263 -27.04 -45.96 -31.05
CA ILE A 263 -26.23 -45.44 -32.17
C ILE A 263 -24.96 -46.27 -32.34
N ARG A 264 -24.28 -46.62 -31.24
CA ARG A 264 -23.07 -47.46 -31.29
C ARG A 264 -23.36 -48.89 -31.74
N ALA A 265 -24.47 -49.48 -31.27
CA ALA A 265 -24.90 -50.81 -31.66
C ALA A 265 -25.21 -50.88 -33.17
N GLU A 266 -25.97 -49.90 -33.70
CA GLU A 266 -26.26 -49.83 -35.14
C GLU A 266 -25.00 -49.56 -35.98
N GLY A 267 -24.11 -48.68 -35.51
CA GLY A 267 -22.83 -48.46 -36.17
C GLY A 267 -21.97 -49.73 -36.24
N MET A 268 -21.99 -50.55 -35.20
CA MET A 268 -21.31 -51.85 -35.19
C MET A 268 -21.94 -52.84 -36.17
N LYS A 269 -23.28 -52.89 -36.22
CA LYS A 269 -24.03 -53.77 -37.14
C LYS A 269 -23.79 -53.41 -38.61
N ILE A 270 -23.73 -52.12 -38.94
CA ILE A 270 -23.39 -51.67 -40.30
C ILE A 270 -21.95 -52.01 -40.66
N LEU A 271 -21.01 -51.90 -39.70
CA LEU A 271 -19.63 -52.30 -39.89
C LEU A 271 -19.50 -53.80 -40.17
N GLU A 272 -20.19 -54.64 -39.40
CA GLU A 272 -20.21 -56.09 -39.58
C GLU A 272 -20.77 -56.49 -40.94
N LYS A 273 -21.90 -55.90 -41.35
CA LYS A 273 -22.48 -56.10 -42.69
C LYS A 273 -21.59 -55.61 -43.84
N GLY A 274 -20.72 -54.64 -43.58
CA GLY A 274 -19.73 -54.17 -44.57
C GLY A 274 -18.46 -55.01 -44.62
N LEU A 275 -18.26 -55.91 -43.65
CA LEU A 275 -17.12 -56.82 -43.56
C LEU A 275 -17.42 -58.21 -44.13
N GLU A 276 -18.70 -58.62 -44.13
CA GLU A 276 -19.23 -59.76 -44.90
C GLU A 276 -19.18 -59.52 -46.42
#